data_AF-A0A1F9DZK1-F1
#
_entry.id   AF-A0A1F9DZK1-F1
#
_cell.length_a   1.000
_cell.length_b   1.000
_cell.length_c   1.000
_cell.angle_alpha   90.00
_cell.angle_beta   90.00
_cell.angle_gamma   90.00
#
_symmetry.space_group_name_H-M   'P 1'
#
loop_
_entity.id
_entity.type
_entity.pdbx_description
1 polymer ?
#
loop_
_entity_poly.entity_id
_entity_poly.type
_entity_poly.pdbx_seq_one_letter_code
_entity_poly.pdbx_strand_id
1 'polypeptide(L)'
;MDFHKEILEINCEKEARRISRFIRKQVLSMRKEGAVIGLSGGVDSAVSAEFCVRALGKEKTISLVLPEKDSNPVSEEFALKQAKKMGIRADIIDISPTLEGFGTYKKRDEAIQTIFPEYGPRYRMKMTLPPDLLERDSFNIYTLMIDDGQGNAKSARLNRENLWNIIAATDTKQRTRMMHLYYYAEKMNFLVCGTTNKTELVQGFFVKYGDGGVDIEPIAHLYKTQVYDLAEHLGVIPQILQRPASPDTYSFHVSDEELFFRIPFRTLDLLLYAWEKGVPIENAAGAMELTEDQVKRAFRDFAGKFRNSEHMRKLPATLLKSMRIGCR
;
A
#
# COMPACT_ATOMS: atom_id res chain seq x y z
N MET A 1 -26.01 16.09 1.02
CA MET A 1 -24.72 16.61 0.53
C MET A 1 -24.74 16.42 -0.97
N ASP A 2 -24.46 17.46 -1.74
CA ASP A 2 -24.41 17.35 -3.19
C ASP A 2 -23.11 16.63 -3.58
N PHE A 3 -23.21 15.51 -4.30
CA PHE A 3 -22.06 14.68 -4.66
C PHE A 3 -21.66 14.98 -6.10
N HIS A 4 -20.40 15.38 -6.31
CA HIS A 4 -19.88 15.80 -7.60
C HIS A 4 -18.40 15.37 -7.76
N LYS A 5 -17.83 15.50 -8.95
CA LYS A 5 -16.51 14.93 -9.30
C LYS A 5 -15.33 15.65 -8.64
N GLU A 6 -15.53 16.89 -8.18
CA GLU A 6 -14.54 17.72 -7.49
C GLU A 6 -14.61 17.60 -5.95
N ILE A 7 -15.47 16.73 -5.41
CA ILE A 7 -15.71 16.63 -3.95
C ILE A 7 -14.45 16.25 -3.13
N LEU A 8 -13.44 15.68 -3.80
CA LEU A 8 -12.18 15.27 -3.20
C LEU A 8 -11.07 16.32 -3.32
N GLU A 9 -11.29 17.45 -3.99
CA GLU A 9 -10.29 18.52 -4.09
C GLU A 9 -9.91 19.05 -2.70
N ILE A 10 -8.61 19.25 -2.49
CA ILE A 10 -8.07 19.74 -1.22
C ILE A 10 -7.17 20.96 -1.42
N ASN A 11 -7.11 21.79 -0.38
CA ASN A 11 -6.06 22.81 -0.29
C ASN A 11 -4.75 22.14 0.17
N CYS A 12 -3.90 21.78 -0.79
CA CYS A 12 -2.66 21.04 -0.55
C CYS A 12 -1.76 21.69 0.52
N GLU A 13 -1.61 23.01 0.52
CA GLU A 13 -0.75 23.70 1.49
C GLU A 13 -1.35 23.73 2.91
N LYS A 14 -2.67 23.87 3.03
CA LYS A 14 -3.36 23.75 4.33
C LYS A 14 -3.22 22.34 4.90
N GLU A 15 -3.41 21.33 4.05
CA GLU A 15 -3.33 19.92 4.46
C GLU A 15 -1.88 19.53 4.78
N ALA A 16 -0.91 19.98 3.99
CA ALA A 16 0.51 19.79 4.28
C ALA A 16 0.91 20.35 5.65
N ARG A 17 0.46 21.57 6.00
CA ARG A 17 0.68 22.14 7.35
C ARG A 17 0.01 21.34 8.45
N ARG A 18 -1.13 20.70 8.18
CA ARG A 18 -1.82 19.83 9.16
C ARG A 18 -1.05 18.53 9.37
N ILE A 19 -0.62 17.87 8.30
CA ILE A 19 0.16 16.62 8.37
C ILE A 19 1.52 16.85 9.04
N SER A 20 2.25 17.90 8.67
CA SER A 20 3.53 18.20 9.33
C SER A 20 3.39 18.50 10.82
N ARG A 21 2.30 19.16 11.24
CA ARG A 21 2.00 19.35 12.68
C ARG A 21 1.67 18.04 13.39
N PHE A 22 0.92 17.15 12.73
CA PHE A 22 0.63 15.82 13.25
C PHE A 22 1.92 15.05 13.50
N ILE A 23 2.82 14.96 12.52
CA ILE A 23 4.10 14.24 12.65
C ILE A 23 4.93 14.79 13.81
N ARG A 24 5.12 16.12 13.89
CA ARG A 24 5.84 16.76 15.02
C ARG A 24 5.23 16.39 16.37
N LYS A 25 3.90 16.44 16.48
CA LYS A 25 3.18 16.10 17.71
C LYS A 25 3.42 14.65 18.12
N GLN A 26 3.35 13.71 17.17
CA GLN A 26 3.55 12.29 17.45
C GLN A 26 4.96 12.00 17.94
N VAL A 27 5.98 12.50 17.21
CA VAL A 27 7.40 12.38 17.60
C VAL A 27 7.63 12.88 19.03
N LEU A 28 7.10 14.06 19.37
CA LEU A 28 7.21 14.62 20.72
C LEU A 28 6.48 13.77 21.77
N SER A 29 5.24 13.34 21.50
CA SER A 29 4.45 12.56 22.46
C SER A 29 5.03 11.18 22.75
N MET A 30 5.66 10.56 21.75
CA MET A 30 6.32 9.26 21.87
C MET A 30 7.77 9.38 22.38
N ARG A 31 8.24 10.61 22.64
CA ARG A 31 9.62 10.93 23.06
C ARG A 31 10.68 10.37 22.09
N LYS A 32 10.39 10.49 20.80
CA LYS A 32 11.27 10.08 19.71
C LYS A 32 12.08 11.26 19.17
N GLU A 33 13.17 10.97 18.50
CA GLU A 33 14.13 11.97 18.02
C GLU A 33 13.98 12.31 16.53
N GLY A 34 13.29 11.45 15.78
CA GLY A 34 13.11 11.55 14.33
C GLY A 34 12.20 10.45 13.78
N ALA A 35 12.25 10.23 12.46
CA ALA A 35 11.47 9.22 11.77
C ALA A 35 12.32 8.38 10.80
N VAL A 36 12.05 7.08 10.78
CA VAL A 36 12.50 6.13 9.76
C VAL A 36 11.32 5.80 8.84
N ILE A 37 11.56 5.74 7.53
CA ILE A 37 10.53 5.42 6.54
C ILE A 37 11.06 4.47 5.46
N GLY A 38 10.25 3.51 5.03
CA GLY A 38 10.54 2.69 3.86
C GLY A 38 10.26 3.48 2.58
N LEU A 39 11.27 3.68 1.73
CA LEU A 39 11.13 4.40 0.47
C LEU A 39 11.14 3.40 -0.70
N SER A 40 9.95 3.12 -1.24
CA SER A 40 9.72 2.06 -2.23
C SER A 40 9.83 2.51 -3.68
N GLY A 41 9.99 3.82 -3.93
CA GLY A 41 9.90 4.39 -5.29
C GLY A 41 8.46 4.57 -5.79
N GLY A 42 7.47 4.33 -4.93
CA GLY A 42 6.06 4.65 -5.15
C GLY A 42 5.67 6.03 -4.59
N VAL A 43 4.47 6.50 -4.95
CA VAL A 43 3.99 7.84 -4.60
C VAL A 43 3.75 8.01 -3.09
N ASP A 44 3.18 7.01 -2.42
CA ASP A 44 2.76 7.15 -1.00
C ASP A 44 3.95 7.28 -0.06
N SER A 45 5.00 6.47 -0.31
CA SER A 45 6.24 6.54 0.46
C SER A 45 7.03 7.83 0.17
N ALA A 46 7.03 8.31 -1.08
CA ALA A 46 7.62 9.60 -1.42
C ALA A 46 6.94 10.76 -0.70
N VAL A 47 5.60 10.81 -0.70
CA VAL A 47 4.81 11.85 -0.01
C VAL A 47 5.03 11.80 1.49
N SER A 48 4.99 10.61 2.09
CA SER A 48 5.20 10.45 3.54
C SER A 48 6.62 10.86 3.95
N ALA A 49 7.63 10.56 3.13
CA ALA A 49 9.00 11.00 3.36
C ALA A 49 9.16 12.52 3.26
N GLU A 50 8.57 13.15 2.24
CA GLU A 50 8.53 14.62 2.10
C GLU A 50 7.87 15.27 3.34
N PHE A 51 6.81 14.67 3.87
CA PHE A 51 6.19 15.17 5.10
C PHE A 51 7.07 14.99 6.34
N CYS A 52 7.80 13.88 6.47
CA CYS A 52 8.80 13.72 7.53
C CYS A 52 9.88 14.80 7.43
N VAL A 53 10.43 15.05 6.25
CA VAL A 53 11.43 16.11 6.02
C VAL A 53 10.87 17.48 6.37
N ARG A 54 9.68 17.82 5.85
CA ARG A 54 9.01 19.09 6.13
C ARG A 54 8.70 19.27 7.61
N ALA A 55 8.39 18.19 8.32
CA ALA A 55 8.05 18.21 9.75
C ALA A 55 9.30 18.29 10.65
N LEU A 56 10.30 17.46 10.41
CA LEU A 56 11.38 17.17 11.34
C LEU A 56 12.74 17.70 10.88
N GLY A 57 12.87 18.02 9.60
CA GLY A 57 14.14 18.32 8.93
C GLY A 57 14.82 17.05 8.40
N LYS A 58 15.69 17.26 7.40
CA LYS A 58 16.41 16.18 6.71
C LYS A 58 17.32 15.35 7.63
N GLU A 59 17.93 15.97 8.64
CA GLU A 59 18.82 15.30 9.59
C GLU A 59 18.09 14.34 10.54
N LYS A 60 16.77 14.51 10.70
CA LYS A 60 15.90 13.70 11.57
C LYS A 60 14.97 12.78 10.77
N THR A 61 15.28 12.59 9.48
CA THR A 61 14.52 11.75 8.56
C THR A 61 15.47 10.82 7.84
N ILE A 62 15.28 9.52 8.01
CA ILE A 62 16.09 8.50 7.36
C ILE A 62 15.19 7.59 6.56
N SER A 63 15.60 7.29 5.33
CA SER A 63 14.90 6.34 4.48
C SER A 63 15.65 5.02 4.39
N LEU A 64 14.92 3.91 4.34
CA LEU A 64 15.44 2.61 3.96
C LEU A 64 14.85 2.21 2.61
N VAL A 65 15.70 1.82 1.67
CA VAL A 65 15.30 1.17 0.42
C VAL A 65 15.55 -0.31 0.60
N LEU A 66 14.49 -1.11 0.54
CA LEU A 66 14.49 -2.52 0.98
C LEU A 66 14.13 -3.44 -0.20
N PRO A 67 14.99 -3.51 -1.24
CA PRO A 67 14.75 -4.37 -2.40
C PRO A 67 14.89 -5.84 -2.01
N GLU A 68 14.24 -6.68 -2.80
CA GLU A 68 14.48 -8.12 -2.82
C GLU A 68 14.53 -8.62 -4.26
N LYS A 69 14.86 -9.90 -4.43
CA LYS A 69 15.12 -10.54 -5.73
C LYS A 69 14.04 -10.28 -6.79
N ASP A 70 12.76 -10.21 -6.41
CA ASP A 70 11.67 -9.96 -7.36
C ASP A 70 11.30 -8.47 -7.49
N SER A 71 11.93 -7.57 -6.73
CA SER A 71 11.65 -6.13 -6.79
C SER A 71 12.10 -5.54 -8.11
N ASN A 72 11.33 -4.59 -8.64
CA ASN A 72 11.70 -3.91 -9.88
C ASN A 72 12.91 -2.99 -9.63
N PRO A 73 14.04 -3.14 -10.36
CA PRO A 73 15.22 -2.30 -10.19
C PRO A 73 14.94 -0.79 -10.35
N VAL A 74 13.93 -0.43 -11.15
CA VAL A 74 13.51 0.97 -11.36
C VAL A 74 12.91 1.57 -10.08
N SER A 75 12.29 0.76 -9.22
CA SER A 75 11.77 1.20 -7.92
C SER A 75 12.89 1.72 -7.01
N GLU A 76 14.01 0.99 -6.94
CA GLU A 76 15.20 1.40 -6.19
C GLU A 76 15.78 2.70 -6.77
N GLU A 77 15.95 2.77 -8.10
CA GLU A 77 16.45 3.97 -8.77
C GLU A 77 15.61 5.22 -8.43
N PHE A 78 14.29 5.08 -8.47
CA PHE A 78 13.38 6.20 -8.19
C PHE A 78 13.39 6.59 -6.71
N ALA A 79 13.43 5.61 -5.80
CA ALA A 79 13.59 5.85 -4.37
C ALA A 79 14.86 6.66 -4.09
N LEU A 80 16.00 6.27 -4.65
CA LEU A 80 17.27 6.97 -4.47
C LEU A 80 17.27 8.38 -5.07
N LYS A 81 16.68 8.56 -6.26
CA LYS A 81 16.52 9.90 -6.87
C LYS A 81 15.67 10.81 -5.99
N GLN A 82 14.56 10.29 -5.46
CA GLN A 82 13.67 11.04 -4.57
C GLN A 82 14.37 11.38 -3.23
N ALA A 83 15.08 10.44 -2.61
CA ALA A 83 15.88 10.70 -1.41
C ALA A 83 16.96 11.76 -1.65
N LYS A 84 17.66 11.70 -2.79
CA LYS A 84 18.65 12.70 -3.20
C LYS A 84 18.03 14.08 -3.36
N LYS A 85 16.84 14.18 -3.97
CA LYS A 85 16.08 15.44 -4.10
C LYS A 85 15.74 16.04 -2.73
N MET A 86 15.35 15.19 -1.76
CA MET A 86 15.06 15.61 -0.39
C MET A 86 16.32 15.94 0.43
N GLY A 87 17.50 15.49 0.00
CA GLY A 87 18.75 15.65 0.72
C GLY A 87 18.82 14.84 2.02
N ILE A 88 18.11 13.72 2.09
CA ILE A 88 18.10 12.81 3.25
C ILE A 88 19.04 11.62 3.04
N ARG A 89 19.45 11.01 4.15
CA ARG A 89 20.11 9.71 4.13
C ARG A 89 19.13 8.63 3.66
N ALA A 90 19.57 7.82 2.69
CA ALA A 90 18.88 6.62 2.27
C ALA A 90 19.86 5.43 2.25
N ASP A 91 19.56 4.41 3.05
CA ASP A 91 20.36 3.19 3.10
C ASP A 91 19.65 2.08 2.30
N ILE A 92 20.39 1.38 1.44
CA ILE A 92 19.89 0.23 0.69
C ILE A 92 20.23 -1.04 1.46
N ILE A 93 19.23 -1.89 1.70
CA ILE A 93 19.42 -3.18 2.36
C ILE A 93 18.68 -4.24 1.56
N ASP A 94 19.43 -5.11 0.88
CA ASP A 94 18.87 -6.28 0.22
C ASP A 94 18.36 -7.26 1.27
N ILE A 95 17.04 -7.49 1.28
CA ILE A 95 16.37 -8.40 2.23
C ILE A 95 16.27 -9.83 1.69
N SER A 96 16.77 -10.10 0.49
CA SER A 96 16.72 -11.42 -0.14
C SER A 96 17.33 -12.52 0.74
N PRO A 97 18.50 -12.33 1.40
CA PRO A 97 19.07 -13.36 2.26
C PRO A 97 18.16 -13.77 3.43
N THR A 98 17.45 -12.81 4.04
CA THR A 98 16.49 -13.09 5.11
C THR A 98 15.31 -13.91 4.60
N LEU A 99 14.81 -13.57 3.41
CA LEU A 99 13.70 -14.27 2.78
C LEU A 99 14.08 -15.67 2.32
N GLU A 100 15.30 -15.86 1.82
CA GLU A 100 15.88 -17.16 1.48
C GLU A 100 16.06 -18.04 2.71
N GLY A 101 16.62 -17.48 3.80
CA GLY A 101 16.78 -18.19 5.07
C GLY A 101 15.44 -18.65 5.68
N PHE A 102 14.37 -17.87 5.50
CA PHE A 102 13.01 -18.26 5.89
C PHE A 102 12.36 -19.29 4.92
N GLY A 103 12.96 -19.51 3.75
CA GLY A 103 12.41 -20.35 2.69
C GLY A 103 11.22 -19.74 1.96
N THR A 104 11.08 -18.41 1.98
CA THR A 104 9.93 -17.67 1.42
C THR A 104 9.69 -18.01 -0.04
N TYR A 105 10.73 -17.91 -0.88
CA TYR A 105 10.65 -18.20 -2.31
C TYR A 105 10.33 -19.67 -2.57
N LYS A 106 11.00 -20.59 -1.85
CA LYS A 106 10.75 -22.03 -1.98
C LYS A 106 9.29 -22.39 -1.72
N LYS A 107 8.72 -21.90 -0.61
CA LYS A 107 7.31 -22.15 -0.23
C LYS A 107 6.32 -21.63 -1.28
N ARG A 108 6.59 -20.44 -1.82
CA ARG A 108 5.80 -19.86 -2.92
C ARG A 108 5.91 -20.72 -4.19
N ASP A 109 7.12 -21.06 -4.58
CA ASP A 109 7.40 -21.77 -5.83
C ASP A 109 6.80 -23.17 -5.79
N GLU A 110 6.86 -23.88 -4.65
CA GLU A 110 6.18 -25.16 -4.43
C GLU A 110 4.65 -25.04 -4.65
N ALA A 111 4.02 -23.98 -4.12
CA ALA A 111 2.59 -23.75 -4.32
C ALA A 111 2.25 -23.47 -5.79
N ILE A 112 3.08 -22.69 -6.50
CA ILE A 112 2.91 -22.44 -7.93
C ILE A 112 3.10 -23.73 -8.74
N GLN A 113 4.09 -24.55 -8.40
CA GLN A 113 4.39 -25.81 -9.09
C GLN A 113 3.28 -26.85 -9.01
N THR A 114 2.40 -26.77 -8.00
CA THR A 114 1.18 -27.61 -7.98
C THR A 114 0.21 -27.30 -9.13
N ILE A 115 0.29 -26.10 -9.69
CA ILE A 115 -0.55 -25.61 -10.80
C ILE A 115 0.21 -25.70 -12.13
N PHE A 116 1.48 -25.28 -12.10
CA PHE A 116 2.38 -25.24 -13.24
C PHE A 116 3.67 -26.00 -12.91
N PRO A 117 3.71 -27.33 -13.08
CA PRO A 117 4.89 -28.14 -12.75
C PRO A 117 6.19 -27.69 -13.42
N GLU A 118 6.10 -26.98 -14.54
CA GLU A 118 7.22 -26.40 -15.28
C GLU A 118 7.79 -25.10 -14.66
N TYR A 119 7.12 -24.53 -13.66
CA TYR A 119 7.54 -23.26 -13.06
C TYR A 119 8.90 -23.39 -12.38
N GLY A 120 9.77 -22.41 -12.63
CA GLY A 120 11.14 -22.39 -12.15
C GLY A 120 11.80 -21.01 -12.30
N PRO A 121 13.12 -20.90 -12.07
CA PRO A 121 13.80 -19.60 -11.91
C PRO A 121 13.73 -18.62 -13.09
N ARG A 122 13.44 -19.10 -14.30
CA ARG A 122 13.28 -18.24 -15.50
C ARG A 122 11.89 -17.63 -15.60
N TYR A 123 10.91 -18.18 -14.88
CA TYR A 123 9.55 -17.72 -14.94
C TYR A 123 9.35 -16.49 -14.06
N ARG A 124 8.53 -15.58 -14.56
CA ARG A 124 7.98 -14.45 -13.80
C ARG A 124 6.52 -14.75 -13.49
N MET A 125 6.01 -14.21 -12.40
CA MET A 125 4.63 -14.45 -11.98
C MET A 125 3.94 -13.16 -11.57
N LYS A 126 2.60 -13.12 -11.72
CA LYS A 126 1.73 -12.15 -11.07
C LYS A 126 0.39 -12.76 -10.72
N MET A 127 -0.30 -12.13 -9.78
CA MET A 127 -1.69 -12.42 -9.46
C MET A 127 -2.58 -11.25 -9.86
N THR A 128 -3.78 -11.54 -10.34
CA THR A 128 -4.78 -10.52 -10.69
C THR A 128 -6.16 -10.95 -10.26
N LEU A 129 -7.03 -9.98 -9.96
CA LEU A 129 -8.47 -10.23 -9.85
C LEU A 129 -9.14 -10.06 -11.22
N PRO A 130 -10.36 -10.60 -11.43
CA PRO A 130 -11.08 -10.40 -12.67
C PRO A 130 -11.23 -8.90 -12.98
N PRO A 131 -10.89 -8.44 -14.19
CA PRO A 131 -11.09 -7.05 -14.55
C PRO A 131 -12.59 -6.72 -14.61
N ASP A 132 -12.91 -5.43 -14.79
CA ASP A 132 -14.26 -4.96 -15.12
C ASP A 132 -15.29 -5.11 -13.98
N LEU A 133 -14.90 -4.79 -12.73
CA LEU A 133 -15.81 -4.85 -11.57
C LEU A 133 -17.13 -4.08 -11.79
N LEU A 134 -17.07 -2.98 -12.53
CA LEU A 134 -18.24 -2.18 -12.85
C LEU A 134 -19.12 -2.85 -13.92
N GLU A 135 -18.55 -3.58 -14.87
CA GLU A 135 -19.30 -4.07 -16.05
C GLU A 135 -20.02 -5.39 -15.80
N ARG A 136 -19.50 -6.26 -14.92
CA ARG A 136 -20.10 -7.59 -14.69
C ARG A 136 -19.91 -8.08 -13.25
N ASP A 137 -20.87 -8.87 -12.77
CA ASP A 137 -20.70 -9.63 -11.54
C ASP A 137 -19.66 -10.75 -11.76
N SER A 138 -18.70 -10.84 -10.84
CA SER A 138 -17.68 -11.89 -10.85
C SER A 138 -17.29 -12.26 -9.43
N PHE A 139 -16.99 -13.54 -9.19
CA PHE A 139 -16.38 -13.96 -7.92
C PHE A 139 -14.97 -13.38 -7.78
N ASN A 140 -14.59 -12.98 -6.56
CA ASN A 140 -13.24 -12.50 -6.22
C ASN A 140 -12.25 -13.67 -6.13
N ILE A 141 -12.00 -14.31 -7.28
CA ILE A 141 -11.06 -15.42 -7.42
C ILE A 141 -9.83 -14.92 -8.16
N TYR A 142 -8.67 -15.02 -7.51
CA TYR A 142 -7.40 -14.64 -8.10
C TYR A 142 -7.01 -15.57 -9.25
N THR A 143 -6.49 -14.99 -10.32
CA THR A 143 -5.81 -15.69 -11.40
C THR A 143 -4.31 -15.51 -11.23
N LEU A 144 -3.58 -16.63 -11.18
CA LEU A 144 -2.12 -16.65 -11.28
C LEU A 144 -1.74 -16.71 -12.76
N MET A 145 -0.85 -15.81 -13.16
CA MET A 145 -0.19 -15.82 -14.46
C MET A 145 1.29 -16.11 -14.27
N ILE A 146 1.85 -16.99 -15.10
CA ILE A 146 3.30 -17.21 -15.22
C ILE A 146 3.76 -16.89 -16.65
N ASP A 147 4.94 -16.33 -16.80
CA ASP A 147 5.58 -15.99 -18.08
C ASP A 147 7.01 -16.53 -18.08
N ASP A 148 7.42 -17.23 -19.13
CA ASP A 148 8.75 -17.87 -19.22
C ASP A 148 9.90 -16.91 -19.59
N GLY A 149 9.63 -15.61 -19.67
CA GLY A 149 10.58 -14.61 -20.14
C GLY A 149 10.64 -14.43 -21.66
N GLN A 150 9.96 -15.30 -22.42
CA GLN A 150 9.90 -15.27 -23.89
C GLN A 150 8.50 -14.87 -24.41
N GLY A 151 7.60 -14.47 -23.52
CA GLY A 151 6.22 -14.10 -23.86
C GLY A 151 5.24 -15.28 -23.88
N ASN A 152 5.68 -16.49 -23.49
CA ASN A 152 4.79 -17.64 -23.40
C ASN A 152 4.07 -17.64 -22.04
N ALA A 153 3.05 -16.80 -21.92
CA ALA A 153 2.26 -16.68 -20.70
C ALA A 153 1.22 -17.79 -20.55
N LYS A 154 1.10 -18.36 -19.34
CA LYS A 154 0.02 -19.27 -18.93
C LYS A 154 -0.73 -18.69 -17.76
N SER A 155 -2.00 -19.05 -17.60
CA SER A 155 -2.85 -18.54 -16.52
C SER A 155 -3.80 -19.59 -15.98
N ALA A 156 -4.01 -19.57 -14.66
CA ALA A 156 -4.90 -20.49 -13.97
C ALA A 156 -5.55 -19.80 -12.76
N ARG A 157 -6.82 -20.13 -12.49
CA ARG A 157 -7.50 -19.66 -11.28
C ARG A 157 -6.92 -20.37 -10.06
N LEU A 158 -6.66 -19.60 -9.01
CA LEU A 158 -6.15 -20.12 -7.75
C LEU A 158 -7.28 -20.73 -6.92
N ASN A 159 -7.06 -21.96 -6.44
CA ASN A 159 -7.84 -22.51 -5.34
C ASN A 159 -7.43 -21.85 -4.02
N ARG A 160 -8.18 -22.13 -2.95
CA ARG A 160 -7.95 -21.52 -1.63
C ARG A 160 -6.55 -21.81 -1.08
N GLU A 161 -6.10 -23.06 -1.17
CA GLU A 161 -4.81 -23.50 -0.61
C GLU A 161 -3.63 -22.78 -1.28
N ASN A 162 -3.57 -22.82 -2.61
CA ASN A 162 -2.50 -22.18 -3.38
C ASN A 162 -2.51 -20.66 -3.21
N LEU A 163 -3.70 -20.05 -3.17
CA LEU A 163 -3.84 -18.63 -2.90
C LEU A 163 -3.18 -18.24 -1.55
N TRP A 164 -3.53 -18.94 -0.48
CA TRP A 164 -3.01 -18.60 0.85
C TRP A 164 -1.52 -18.90 1.02
N ASN A 165 -0.99 -19.94 0.35
CA ASN A 165 0.44 -20.20 0.36
C ASN A 165 1.23 -19.07 -0.34
N ILE A 166 0.74 -18.57 -1.48
CA ILE A 166 1.37 -17.46 -2.19
C ILE A 166 1.24 -16.16 -1.41
N ILE A 167 0.06 -15.87 -0.82
CA ILE A 167 -0.14 -14.69 0.03
C ILE A 167 0.76 -14.76 1.28
N ALA A 168 0.90 -15.92 1.92
CA ALA A 168 1.76 -16.03 3.10
C ALA A 168 3.23 -15.71 2.78
N ALA A 169 3.74 -16.18 1.65
CA ALA A 169 5.08 -15.84 1.19
C ALA A 169 5.21 -14.34 0.84
N THR A 170 4.18 -13.79 0.19
CA THR A 170 4.08 -12.35 -0.15
C THR A 170 4.13 -11.48 1.10
N ASP A 171 3.30 -11.76 2.10
CA ASP A 171 3.24 -11.02 3.35
C ASP A 171 4.56 -11.11 4.13
N THR A 172 5.28 -12.22 4.01
CA THR A 172 6.59 -12.41 4.67
C THR A 172 7.59 -11.38 4.15
N LYS A 173 7.55 -11.03 2.86
CA LYS A 173 8.36 -9.94 2.29
C LYS A 173 8.07 -8.61 3.02
N GLN A 174 6.80 -8.28 3.20
CA GLN A 174 6.40 -7.01 3.84
C GLN A 174 6.77 -6.99 5.34
N ARG A 175 6.62 -8.11 6.04
CA ARG A 175 7.01 -8.25 7.46
C ARG A 175 8.52 -8.16 7.66
N THR A 176 9.32 -8.70 6.74
CA THR A 176 10.78 -8.52 6.77
C THR A 176 11.18 -7.06 6.61
N ARG A 177 10.50 -6.30 5.73
CA ARG A 177 10.74 -4.85 5.61
C ARG A 177 10.45 -4.11 6.90
N MET A 178 9.33 -4.41 7.55
CA MET A 178 8.98 -3.86 8.86
C MET A 178 10.05 -4.14 9.92
N MET A 179 10.59 -5.36 9.97
CA MET A 179 11.67 -5.70 10.91
C MET A 179 12.90 -4.80 10.74
N HIS A 180 13.30 -4.52 9.50
CA HIS A 180 14.42 -3.61 9.23
C HIS A 180 14.11 -2.16 9.61
N LEU A 181 12.89 -1.68 9.32
CA LEU A 181 12.46 -0.34 9.70
C LEU A 181 12.54 -0.14 11.22
N TYR A 182 12.00 -1.09 12.00
CA TYR A 182 12.06 -1.02 13.46
C TYR A 182 13.48 -1.17 14.00
N TYR A 183 14.31 -2.04 13.44
CA TYR A 183 15.72 -2.15 13.85
C TYR A 183 16.46 -0.81 13.78
N TYR A 184 16.28 -0.05 12.68
CA TYR A 184 16.86 1.28 12.54
C TYR A 184 16.20 2.31 13.46
N ALA A 185 14.88 2.28 13.57
CA ALA A 185 14.13 3.20 14.42
C ALA A 185 14.55 3.05 15.89
N GLU A 186 14.67 1.83 16.40
CA GLU A 186 15.11 1.55 17.77
C GLU A 186 16.55 1.99 18.03
N LYS A 187 17.46 1.67 17.11
CA LYS A 187 18.88 2.09 17.20
C LYS A 187 19.05 3.61 17.33
N MET A 188 18.14 4.38 16.74
CA MET A 188 18.22 5.84 16.66
C MET A 188 17.21 6.56 17.57
N ASN A 189 16.42 5.81 18.34
CA ASN A 189 15.28 6.34 19.09
C ASN A 189 14.30 7.15 18.18
N PHE A 190 14.08 6.69 16.96
CA PHE A 190 13.11 7.24 16.01
C PHE A 190 11.80 6.47 16.07
N LEU A 191 10.75 7.03 15.44
CA LEU A 191 9.53 6.28 15.13
C LEU A 191 9.59 5.70 13.71
N VAL A 192 8.78 4.69 13.43
CA VAL A 192 8.53 4.19 12.08
C VAL A 192 7.32 4.93 11.48
N CYS A 193 7.53 5.61 10.37
CA CYS A 193 6.51 6.31 9.61
C CYS A 193 5.94 5.41 8.51
N GLY A 194 4.62 5.18 8.53
CA GLY A 194 3.90 4.45 7.50
C GLY A 194 3.50 5.29 6.30
N THR A 195 2.92 4.60 5.34
CA THR A 195 2.62 5.14 4.01
C THR A 195 1.24 4.70 3.51
N THR A 196 0.42 4.08 4.36
CA THR A 196 -0.89 3.57 3.94
C THR A 196 -1.85 4.74 3.75
N ASN A 197 -2.42 4.86 2.56
CA ASN A 197 -3.46 5.87 2.27
C ASN A 197 -4.86 5.37 2.65
N LYS A 198 -5.86 6.26 2.62
CA LYS A 198 -7.24 5.93 3.01
C LYS A 198 -7.86 4.84 2.12
N THR A 199 -7.59 4.88 0.82
CA THR A 199 -8.10 3.91 -0.15
C THR A 199 -7.63 2.50 0.21
N GLU A 200 -6.34 2.35 0.51
CA GLU A 200 -5.74 1.11 1.01
C GLU A 200 -6.27 0.71 2.39
N LEU A 201 -6.29 1.65 3.35
CA LEU A 201 -6.68 1.38 4.73
C LEU A 201 -8.13 0.86 4.82
N VAL A 202 -9.06 1.56 4.15
CA VAL A 202 -10.49 1.22 4.17
C VAL A 202 -10.74 -0.08 3.44
N GLN A 203 -10.09 -0.30 2.29
CA GLN A 203 -10.27 -1.54 1.53
C GLN A 203 -9.47 -2.73 2.09
N GLY A 204 -8.51 -2.50 2.98
CA GLY A 204 -7.67 -3.55 3.55
C GLY A 204 -6.54 -4.00 2.63
N PHE A 205 -6.01 -3.12 1.79
CA PHE A 205 -4.88 -3.38 0.91
C PHE A 205 -3.56 -2.97 1.57
N PHE A 206 -3.19 -3.69 2.62
CA PHE A 206 -1.92 -3.55 3.35
C PHE A 206 -1.66 -4.85 4.15
N VAL A 207 -0.44 -5.10 4.62
CA VAL A 207 -0.14 -6.26 5.47
C VAL A 207 -0.09 -5.84 6.93
N LYS A 208 -0.97 -6.43 7.76
CA LYS A 208 -0.90 -6.24 9.22
C LYS A 208 0.46 -6.73 9.74
N TYR A 209 1.17 -5.87 10.46
CA TYR A 209 2.55 -6.08 10.91
C TYR A 209 3.57 -6.23 9.77
N GLY A 210 3.22 -5.83 8.55
CA GLY A 210 4.13 -5.60 7.44
C GLY A 210 4.25 -4.10 7.21
N ASP A 211 3.86 -3.63 6.03
CA ASP A 211 3.74 -2.20 5.70
C ASP A 211 2.77 -1.45 6.64
N GLY A 212 1.74 -2.11 7.18
CA GLY A 212 0.88 -1.55 8.24
C GLY A 212 1.41 -1.72 9.67
N GLY A 213 2.63 -2.23 9.84
CA GLY A 213 3.31 -2.32 11.14
C GLY A 213 4.17 -1.10 11.37
N VAL A 214 3.58 -0.01 11.86
CA VAL A 214 4.22 1.30 12.01
C VAL A 214 3.74 2.03 13.26
N ASP A 215 4.42 3.11 13.64
CA ASP A 215 4.03 3.94 14.79
C ASP A 215 3.01 5.02 14.41
N ILE A 216 3.09 5.55 13.18
CA ILE A 216 2.18 6.58 12.65
C ILE A 216 1.83 6.35 11.18
N GLU A 217 0.63 6.75 10.78
CA GLU A 217 0.18 6.78 9.39
C GLU A 217 -0.24 8.22 9.02
N PRO A 218 0.67 9.06 8.49
CA PRO A 218 0.41 10.49 8.29
C PRO A 218 -0.59 10.78 7.16
N ILE A 219 -0.82 9.83 6.26
CA ILE A 219 -1.66 9.98 5.05
C ILE A 219 -2.86 9.04 5.01
N ALA A 220 -3.12 8.29 6.08
CA ALA A 220 -4.24 7.33 6.17
C ALA A 220 -5.64 7.95 6.04
N HIS A 221 -5.77 9.28 6.13
CA HIS A 221 -7.04 9.99 5.91
C HIS A 221 -7.21 10.54 4.49
N LEU A 222 -6.24 10.36 3.61
CA LEU A 222 -6.24 10.85 2.24
C LEU A 222 -6.54 9.74 1.24
N TYR A 223 -7.43 9.99 0.30
CA TYR A 223 -7.63 9.09 -0.84
C TYR A 223 -6.41 9.08 -1.76
N LYS A 224 -6.22 8.04 -2.58
CA LYS A 224 -5.06 7.92 -3.48
C LYS A 224 -4.89 9.15 -4.37
N THR A 225 -5.98 9.63 -4.97
CA THR A 225 -6.03 10.85 -5.77
C THR A 225 -5.49 12.08 -5.02
N GLN A 226 -5.88 12.26 -3.76
CA GLN A 226 -5.36 13.35 -2.91
C GLN A 226 -3.87 13.17 -2.57
N VAL A 227 -3.37 11.94 -2.50
CA VAL A 227 -1.94 11.67 -2.34
C VAL A 227 -1.18 12.13 -3.59
N TYR A 228 -1.72 11.92 -4.79
CA TYR A 228 -1.14 12.47 -6.02
C TYR A 228 -1.13 14.01 -6.05
N ASP A 229 -2.24 14.66 -5.67
CA ASP A 229 -2.30 16.13 -5.57
C ASP A 229 -1.22 16.70 -4.63
N LEU A 230 -1.00 16.01 -3.50
CA LEU A 230 0.04 16.38 -2.55
C LEU A 230 1.45 16.05 -3.06
N ALA A 231 1.61 14.96 -3.79
CA ALA A 231 2.89 14.58 -4.41
C ALA A 231 3.35 15.66 -5.39
N GLU A 232 2.46 16.16 -6.24
CA GLU A 232 2.73 17.28 -7.14
C GLU A 232 3.08 18.55 -6.37
N HIS A 233 2.27 18.91 -5.36
CA HIS A 233 2.49 20.10 -4.52
C HIS A 233 3.84 20.07 -3.77
N LEU A 234 4.29 18.90 -3.33
CA LEU A 234 5.57 18.71 -2.62
C LEU A 234 6.76 18.57 -3.59
N GLY A 235 6.52 18.51 -4.89
CA GLY A 235 7.54 18.32 -5.91
C GLY A 235 8.17 16.93 -5.85
N VAL A 236 7.38 15.88 -5.64
CA VAL A 236 7.80 14.50 -5.89
C VAL A 236 8.24 14.37 -7.36
N ILE A 237 9.30 13.62 -7.62
CA ILE A 237 9.89 13.57 -8.96
C ILE A 237 8.89 13.05 -10.03
N PRO A 238 8.92 13.58 -11.27
CA PRO A 238 7.99 13.18 -12.33
C PRO A 238 7.96 11.68 -12.62
N GLN A 239 9.09 10.99 -12.47
CA GLN A 239 9.18 9.55 -12.69
C GLN A 239 8.29 8.73 -11.74
N ILE A 240 8.11 9.19 -10.50
CA ILE A 240 7.20 8.54 -9.54
C ILE A 240 5.75 8.89 -9.87
N LEU A 241 5.46 10.15 -10.22
CA LEU A 241 4.12 10.61 -10.56
C LEU A 241 3.52 9.92 -11.80
N GLN A 242 4.36 9.66 -12.81
CA GLN A 242 3.95 9.09 -14.09
C GLN A 242 3.90 7.56 -14.08
N ARG A 243 4.48 6.91 -13.07
CA ARG A 243 4.50 5.46 -12.97
C ARG A 243 3.14 4.96 -12.45
N PRO A 244 2.53 3.95 -13.08
CA PRO A 244 1.37 3.27 -12.53
C PRO A 244 1.65 2.74 -11.11
N ALA A 245 0.74 2.98 -10.18
CA ALA A 245 0.88 2.47 -8.82
C ALA A 245 0.89 0.93 -8.83
N SER A 246 1.83 0.37 -8.09
CA SER A 246 2.13 -1.06 -8.06
C SER A 246 2.65 -1.43 -6.67
N PRO A 247 2.32 -2.62 -6.16
CA PRO A 247 2.83 -3.07 -4.87
C PRO A 247 4.26 -3.60 -4.95
N ASP A 248 4.84 -3.69 -6.17
CA ASP A 248 6.20 -4.16 -6.45
C ASP A 248 6.59 -5.43 -5.68
N THR A 249 5.67 -6.41 -5.68
CA THR A 249 5.73 -7.59 -4.81
C THR A 249 6.00 -8.89 -5.58
N TYR A 250 5.74 -8.90 -6.89
CA TYR A 250 5.89 -10.06 -7.77
C TYR A 250 6.87 -9.78 -8.90
N SER A 251 7.48 -10.84 -9.42
CA SER A 251 8.52 -10.78 -10.46
C SER A 251 8.00 -10.36 -11.83
N PHE A 252 6.68 -10.35 -12.03
CA PHE A 252 6.02 -9.76 -13.19
C PHE A 252 5.19 -8.54 -12.78
N HIS A 253 5.23 -7.50 -13.62
CA HIS A 253 4.56 -6.24 -13.31
C HIS A 253 3.04 -6.42 -13.16
N VAL A 254 2.51 -5.89 -12.06
CA VAL A 254 1.08 -5.77 -11.79
C VAL A 254 0.81 -4.43 -11.13
N SER A 255 -0.24 -3.74 -11.55
CA SER A 255 -0.73 -2.53 -10.90
C SER A 255 -1.62 -2.87 -9.68
N ASP A 256 -1.81 -1.90 -8.79
CA ASP A 256 -2.77 -2.03 -7.69
C ASP A 256 -4.21 -2.25 -8.20
N GLU A 257 -4.53 -1.65 -9.35
CA GLU A 257 -5.82 -1.78 -10.03
C GLU A 257 -6.05 -3.22 -10.53
N GLU A 258 -5.04 -3.85 -11.13
CA GLU A 258 -5.11 -5.25 -11.57
C GLU A 258 -5.09 -6.24 -10.40
N LEU A 259 -4.26 -5.98 -9.38
CA LEU A 259 -4.08 -6.90 -8.27
C LEU A 259 -5.27 -6.90 -7.31
N PHE A 260 -5.85 -5.73 -7.02
CA PHE A 260 -6.77 -5.61 -5.89
C PHE A 260 -7.98 -4.73 -6.15
N PHE A 261 -7.81 -3.52 -6.70
CA PHE A 261 -8.88 -2.53 -6.71
C PHE A 261 -9.91 -2.70 -7.83
N ARG A 262 -9.50 -3.20 -9.01
CA ARG A 262 -10.34 -3.52 -10.17
C ARG A 262 -11.09 -2.32 -10.79
N ILE A 263 -10.79 -1.11 -10.33
CA ILE A 263 -11.39 0.16 -10.77
C ILE A 263 -10.25 1.20 -10.80
N PRO A 264 -10.19 2.08 -11.82
CA PRO A 264 -9.25 3.19 -11.85
C PRO A 264 -9.35 4.09 -10.62
N PHE A 265 -8.22 4.55 -10.06
CA PHE A 265 -8.19 5.29 -8.78
C PHE A 265 -9.14 6.49 -8.70
N ARG A 266 -9.27 7.28 -9.78
CA ARG A 266 -10.17 8.43 -9.80
C ARG A 266 -11.62 8.03 -9.57
N THR A 267 -12.08 6.98 -10.24
CA THR A 267 -13.44 6.44 -10.09
C THR A 267 -13.60 5.73 -8.75
N LEU A 268 -12.59 4.96 -8.35
CA LEU A 268 -12.56 4.23 -7.08
C LEU A 268 -12.73 5.17 -5.89
N ASP A 269 -11.92 6.22 -5.79
CA ASP A 269 -11.91 7.13 -4.63
C ASP A 269 -13.23 7.90 -4.49
N LEU A 270 -13.79 8.37 -5.61
CA LEU A 270 -15.09 9.05 -5.63
C LEU A 270 -16.23 8.12 -5.20
N LEU A 271 -16.27 6.89 -5.72
CA LEU A 271 -17.27 5.90 -5.29
C LEU A 271 -17.05 5.46 -3.84
N LEU A 272 -15.80 5.35 -3.38
CA LEU A 272 -15.47 5.00 -2.01
C LEU A 272 -15.91 6.11 -1.04
N TYR A 273 -15.75 7.38 -1.41
CA TYR A 273 -16.31 8.52 -0.70
C TYR A 273 -17.84 8.45 -0.63
N ALA A 274 -18.50 8.22 -1.78
CA ALA A 274 -19.95 8.13 -1.87
C ALA A 274 -20.49 7.03 -0.93
N TRP A 275 -19.84 5.87 -0.93
CA TRP A 275 -20.16 4.75 -0.05
C TRP A 275 -19.98 5.10 1.42
N GLU A 276 -18.84 5.69 1.80
CA GLU A 276 -18.53 6.08 3.19
C GLU A 276 -19.51 7.13 3.73
N LYS A 277 -19.92 8.09 2.90
CA LYS A 277 -20.84 9.17 3.30
C LYS A 277 -22.31 8.81 3.14
N GLY A 278 -22.63 7.60 2.69
CA GLY A 278 -24.01 7.16 2.49
C GLY A 278 -24.74 7.97 1.42
N VAL A 279 -24.03 8.39 0.36
CA VAL A 279 -24.64 9.07 -0.79
C VAL A 279 -25.64 8.11 -1.45
N PRO A 280 -26.87 8.56 -1.77
CA PRO A 280 -27.85 7.76 -2.50
C PRO A 280 -27.27 7.24 -3.82
N ILE A 281 -27.58 5.98 -4.16
CA ILE A 281 -27.04 5.31 -5.34
C ILE A 281 -27.39 6.07 -6.62
N GLU A 282 -28.62 6.56 -6.73
CA GLU A 282 -29.09 7.40 -7.83
C GLU A 282 -28.22 8.66 -8.03
N ASN A 283 -27.85 9.34 -6.94
CA ASN A 283 -27.02 10.54 -6.98
C ASN A 283 -25.58 10.21 -7.38
N ALA A 284 -25.02 9.14 -6.82
CA ALA A 284 -23.68 8.68 -7.19
C ALA A 284 -23.62 8.23 -8.66
N ALA A 285 -24.64 7.51 -9.12
CA ALA A 285 -24.78 7.06 -10.50
C ALA A 285 -24.86 8.26 -11.47
N GLY A 286 -25.75 9.21 -11.19
CA GLY A 286 -25.90 10.43 -11.99
C GLY A 286 -24.61 11.26 -12.07
N ALA A 287 -23.97 11.53 -10.94
CA ALA A 287 -22.76 12.34 -10.89
C ALA A 287 -21.54 11.66 -11.56
N MET A 288 -21.47 10.32 -11.51
CA MET A 288 -20.36 9.56 -12.08
C MET A 288 -20.60 9.12 -13.53
N GLU A 289 -21.77 9.40 -14.11
CA GLU A 289 -22.19 8.88 -15.42
C GLU A 289 -22.14 7.35 -15.48
N LEU A 290 -22.57 6.71 -14.38
CA LEU A 290 -22.66 5.26 -14.23
C LEU A 290 -24.13 4.84 -14.10
N THR A 291 -24.40 3.57 -14.37
CA THR A 291 -25.67 2.94 -14.00
C THR A 291 -25.73 2.70 -12.48
N GLU A 292 -26.93 2.69 -11.90
CA GLU A 292 -27.08 2.32 -10.49
C GLU A 292 -26.51 0.94 -10.18
N ASP A 293 -26.58 0.00 -11.13
CA ASP A 293 -26.06 -1.36 -10.96
C ASP A 293 -24.53 -1.39 -10.90
N GLN A 294 -23.85 -0.57 -11.70
CA GLN A 294 -22.40 -0.36 -11.60
C GLN A 294 -22.01 0.16 -10.19
N VAL A 295 -22.74 1.15 -9.67
CA VAL A 295 -22.51 1.70 -8.32
C VAL A 295 -22.81 0.65 -7.24
N LYS A 296 -23.91 -0.11 -7.35
CA LYS A 296 -24.27 -1.22 -6.45
C LYS A 296 -23.17 -2.28 -6.42
N ARG A 297 -22.58 -2.65 -7.56
CA ARG A 297 -21.46 -3.59 -7.64
C ARG A 297 -20.22 -3.07 -6.91
N ALA A 298 -19.84 -1.81 -7.15
CA ALA A 298 -18.71 -1.20 -6.45
C ALA A 298 -18.93 -1.19 -4.92
N PHE A 299 -20.10 -0.73 -4.45
CA PHE A 299 -20.41 -0.66 -3.02
C PHE A 299 -20.42 -2.05 -2.35
N ARG A 300 -20.89 -3.08 -3.07
CA ARG A 300 -20.86 -4.46 -2.59
C ARG A 300 -19.42 -4.96 -2.43
N ASP A 301 -18.54 -4.68 -3.39
CA ASP A 301 -17.12 -5.03 -3.31
C ASP A 301 -16.43 -4.31 -2.14
N PHE A 302 -16.68 -2.99 -1.99
CA PHE A 302 -16.13 -2.20 -0.88
C PHE A 302 -16.58 -2.72 0.47
N ALA A 303 -17.88 -3.02 0.64
CA ALA A 303 -18.40 -3.57 1.88
C ALA A 303 -17.81 -4.96 2.20
N GLY A 304 -17.60 -5.79 1.17
CA GLY A 304 -16.94 -7.08 1.30
C GLY A 304 -15.50 -6.95 1.79
N LYS A 305 -14.69 -6.15 1.08
CA LYS A 305 -13.29 -5.85 1.42
C LYS A 305 -13.15 -5.23 2.80
N PHE A 306 -13.96 -4.22 3.12
CA PHE A 306 -13.97 -3.56 4.42
C PHE A 306 -14.27 -4.56 5.56
N ARG A 307 -15.32 -5.37 5.43
CA ARG A 307 -15.69 -6.34 6.48
C ARG A 307 -14.62 -7.43 6.66
N ASN A 308 -14.10 -7.97 5.56
CA ASN A 308 -13.13 -9.07 5.62
C ASN A 308 -11.77 -8.63 6.21
N SER A 309 -11.40 -7.37 6.03
CA SER A 309 -10.14 -6.79 6.53
C SER A 309 -10.30 -6.09 7.89
N GLU A 310 -11.47 -6.13 8.53
CA GLU A 310 -11.74 -5.36 9.75
C GLU A 310 -10.73 -5.64 10.88
N HIS A 311 -10.34 -6.91 11.01
CA HIS A 311 -9.37 -7.36 12.01
C HIS A 311 -7.97 -6.74 11.84
N MET A 312 -7.63 -6.23 10.65
CA MET A 312 -6.33 -5.64 10.36
C MET A 312 -6.21 -4.24 10.94
N ARG A 313 -7.32 -3.51 11.04
CA ARG A 313 -7.41 -2.14 11.58
C ARG A 313 -7.60 -2.08 13.10
N LYS A 314 -7.70 -3.23 13.77
CA LYS A 314 -7.94 -3.33 15.21
C LYS A 314 -6.71 -3.82 15.95
N LEU A 315 -6.48 -3.27 17.14
CA LEU A 315 -5.61 -3.89 18.13
C LEU A 315 -6.08 -5.33 18.42
N PRO A 316 -5.17 -6.23 18.83
CA PRO A 316 -5.56 -7.57 19.25
C PRO A 316 -6.67 -7.53 20.29
N ALA A 317 -7.69 -8.36 20.12
CA ALA A 317 -8.77 -8.46 21.09
C ALA A 317 -8.22 -8.89 22.45
N THR A 318 -8.62 -8.18 23.51
CA THR A 318 -8.16 -8.43 24.88
C THR A 318 -9.35 -8.36 25.85
N LEU A 319 -9.24 -9.07 26.98
CA LEU A 319 -10.21 -9.00 28.07
C LEU A 319 -10.08 -7.68 28.88
N LEU A 320 -9.03 -6.90 28.63
CA LEU A 320 -8.83 -5.60 29.26
C LEU A 320 -9.82 -4.57 28.70
N LYS A 321 -10.87 -4.27 29.48
CA LYS A 321 -11.94 -3.32 29.08
C LYS A 321 -11.50 -1.85 29.09
N SER A 322 -10.47 -1.51 29.87
CA SER A 322 -9.77 -0.22 29.83
C SER A 322 -8.53 -0.28 30.73
N MET A 323 -7.34 0.01 30.21
CA MET A 323 -6.15 0.22 31.05
C MET A 323 -6.24 1.61 31.71
N ARG A 324 -7.03 1.75 32.77
CA ARG A 324 -6.90 2.87 33.71
C ARG A 324 -6.04 2.40 34.87
N ILE A 325 -4.74 2.44 34.68
CA ILE A 325 -3.79 2.30 35.79
C ILE A 325 -3.77 3.68 36.45
N GLY A 326 -4.15 3.74 37.73
CA GLY A 326 -4.09 4.99 38.50
C GLY A 326 -2.64 5.42 38.65
N CYS A 327 -2.17 6.33 37.82
CA CYS A 327 -0.95 7.07 38.10
C CYS A 327 -1.26 8.01 39.28
N ARG A 328 -0.70 7.69 40.44
CA ARG A 328 -0.58 8.63 41.57
C ARG A 328 0.54 9.63 41.31
#